data_AF-A0A7S3SSQ8-F1
#
_entry.id   AF-A0A7S3SSQ8-F1
#
_cell.length_a   1.000
_cell.length_b   1.000
_cell.length_c   1.000
_cell.angle_alpha   90.00
_cell.angle_beta   90.00
_cell.angle_gamma   90.00
#
_symmetry.space_group_name_H-M   'P 1'
#
loop_
_entity.id
_entity.type
_entity.pdbx_description
1 polymer ?
#
loop_
_entity_poly.entity_id
_entity_poly.type
_entity_poly.pdbx_seq_one_letter_code
_entity_poly.pdbx_strand_id
1 'polypeptide(L)'
;YAFYSQQDFTGFAPYVFCALAALCVFGAALALLPMFGISASWATAGYDFLGVLIFSFFIIFDTQLMLGQWGGHSTAFSVDDYVFAALNLYMDIVNIFLHLLSLFGRRDSE
;
A
#
# COMPACT_ATOMS: atom_id res chain seq x y z
N TYR A 1 2.30 15.71 -4.83
CA TYR A 1 3.57 15.63 -4.07
C TYR A 1 4.66 14.96 -4.90
N ALA A 2 4.46 13.72 -5.36
CA ALA A 2 5.41 12.98 -6.19
C ALA A 2 5.96 13.77 -7.40
N PHE A 3 5.13 14.58 -8.07
CA PHE A 3 5.52 15.37 -9.25
C PHE A 3 6.37 16.63 -8.98
N TYR A 4 6.34 17.14 -7.74
CA TYR A 4 6.96 18.43 -7.39
C TYR A 4 8.12 18.30 -6.40
N SER A 5 8.23 17.15 -5.71
CA SER A 5 9.24 16.93 -4.69
C SER A 5 10.57 16.50 -5.32
N GLN A 6 11.66 17.18 -4.96
CA GLN A 6 13.03 16.83 -5.34
C GLN A 6 13.64 15.73 -4.46
N GLN A 7 12.86 15.21 -3.50
CA GLN A 7 13.33 14.21 -2.54
C GLN A 7 13.13 12.81 -3.11
N ASP A 8 14.25 12.11 -3.31
CA ASP A 8 14.27 10.78 -3.93
C ASP A 8 13.98 9.69 -2.89
N PHE A 9 12.76 9.14 -2.92
CA PHE A 9 12.38 8.04 -2.03
C PHE A 9 12.64 6.66 -2.64
N THR A 10 13.12 6.58 -3.88
CA THR A 10 13.39 5.30 -4.59
C THR A 10 14.41 4.42 -3.87
N GLY A 11 15.37 5.02 -3.15
CA GLY A 11 16.35 4.31 -2.33
C GLY A 11 15.76 3.56 -1.12
N PHE A 12 14.51 3.82 -0.74
CA PHE A 12 13.84 3.12 0.36
C PHE A 12 13.09 1.85 -0.06
N ALA A 13 13.21 1.42 -1.32
CA ALA A 13 12.60 0.21 -1.86
C ALA A 13 12.63 -1.03 -0.93
N PRO A 14 13.78 -1.42 -0.31
CA PRO A 14 13.79 -2.60 0.56
C PRO A 14 12.97 -2.41 1.85
N TYR A 15 12.90 -1.20 2.39
CA TYR A 15 12.10 -0.91 3.59
C TYR A 15 10.62 -0.97 3.29
N VAL A 16 10.23 -0.42 2.14
CA VAL A 16 8.86 -0.44 1.63
C VAL A 16 8.41 -1.88 1.37
N PHE A 17 9.27 -2.71 0.78
CA PHE A 17 9.03 -4.15 0.61
C PHE A 17 8.85 -4.89 1.95
N CYS A 18 9.72 -4.63 2.94
CA CYS A 18 9.59 -5.20 4.28
C CYS A 18 8.28 -4.79 4.97
N ALA A 19 7.85 -3.54 4.81
CA ALA A 19 6.59 -3.05 5.36
C ALA A 19 5.38 -3.78 4.77
N LEU A 20 5.36 -4.00 3.44
CA LEU A 20 4.31 -4.77 2.77
C LEU A 20 4.30 -6.24 3.24
N ALA A 21 5.46 -6.89 3.32
CA ALA A 21 5.56 -8.26 3.80
C ALA A 21 5.02 -8.40 5.24
N ALA A 22 5.37 -7.46 6.12
CA ALA A 22 4.84 -7.43 7.49
C ALA A 22 3.32 -7.25 7.51
N LEU A 23 2.77 -6.36 6.67
CA LEU A 23 1.33 -6.14 6.55
C LEU A 23 0.61 -7.41 6.06
N CYS A 24 1.19 -8.14 5.11
CA CYS A 24 0.63 -9.42 4.63
C CYS A 24 0.61 -10.49 5.73
N VAL A 25 1.71 -10.64 6.48
CA VAL A 25 1.79 -11.62 7.58
C VAL A 25 0.79 -11.28 8.68
N PHE A 26 0.69 -10.01 9.06
CA PHE A 26 -0.25 -9.56 10.09
C PHE A 26 -1.70 -9.71 9.63
N GLY A 27 -2.02 -9.37 8.38
CA GLY A 27 -3.34 -9.59 7.78
C GLY A 27 -3.73 -11.07 7.74
N ALA A 28 -2.80 -11.95 7.36
CA ALA A 28 -3.01 -13.39 7.39
C ALA A 28 -3.27 -13.91 8.81
N ALA A 29 -2.54 -13.42 9.81
CA ALA A 29 -2.77 -13.77 11.21
C ALA A 29 -4.16 -13.34 11.68
N LEU A 30 -4.59 -12.11 11.36
CA LEU A 30 -5.94 -11.60 11.68
C LEU A 30 -7.04 -12.41 10.98
N ALA A 31 -6.81 -12.84 9.74
CA ALA A 31 -7.77 -13.66 8.99
C ALA A 31 -7.95 -15.07 9.59
N LEU A 32 -6.96 -15.59 10.33
CA LEU A 32 -7.05 -16.88 11.01
C LEU A 32 -7.76 -16.81 12.37
N LEU A 33 -7.76 -15.66 13.07
CA LEU A 33 -8.38 -15.52 14.39
C LEU A 33 -9.86 -15.95 14.47
N PRO A 34 -10.72 -15.60 13.49
CA PRO A 34 -12.12 -16.05 13.49
C PRO A 34 -12.28 -17.57 13.44
N MET A 35 -11.32 -18.32 12.85
CA MET A 35 -11.35 -19.80 12.84
C MET A 35 -11.20 -20.39 14.24
N PHE A 36 -10.60 -19.64 15.16
CA PHE A 36 -10.45 -20.01 16.57
C PHE A 36 -11.51 -19.36 17.48
N GLY A 37 -12.53 -18.72 16.91
CA GLY A 37 -13.61 -18.06 17.65
C GLY A 37 -13.21 -16.72 18.30
N ILE A 38 -12.08 -16.14 17.90
CA ILE A 38 -11.60 -14.85 18.42
C ILE A 38 -12.01 -13.74 17.45
N SER A 39 -12.86 -12.81 17.92
CA SER A 39 -13.18 -11.59 17.18
C SER A 39 -12.31 -10.43 17.68
N ALA A 40 -11.58 -9.81 16.76
CA ALA A 40 -10.66 -8.71 17.07
C ALA A 40 -10.98 -7.48 16.20
N SER A 41 -12.17 -6.91 16.39
CA SER A 41 -12.69 -5.78 15.60
C SER A 41 -11.82 -4.53 15.66
N TRP A 42 -11.29 -4.20 16.85
CA TRP A 42 -10.37 -3.08 17.03
C TRP A 42 -9.02 -3.32 16.32
N ALA A 43 -8.53 -4.55 16.31
CA ALA A 43 -7.27 -4.91 15.67
C ALA A 43 -7.40 -4.87 14.15
N THR A 44 -8.53 -5.32 13.60
CA THR A 44 -8.86 -5.15 12.18
C THR A 44 -9.02 -3.67 11.82
N ALA A 45 -9.64 -2.84 12.68
CA ALA A 45 -9.67 -1.39 12.47
C ALA A 45 -8.26 -0.77 12.36
N GLY A 46 -7.38 -1.12 13.31
CA GLY A 46 -6.00 -0.64 13.31
C GLY A 46 -5.21 -1.13 12.10
N TYR A 47 -5.44 -2.38 11.69
CA TYR A 47 -4.86 -2.96 10.48
C TYR A 47 -5.24 -2.18 9.23
N ASP A 48 -6.53 -1.91 9.04
CA ASP A 48 -7.02 -1.18 7.87
C ASP A 48 -6.51 0.25 7.84
N PHE A 49 -6.45 0.92 8.99
CA PHE A 49 -5.88 2.27 9.09
C PHE A 49 -4.40 2.29 8.69
N LEU A 50 -3.61 1.32 9.19
CA LEU A 50 -2.21 1.17 8.82
C LEU A 50 -2.06 0.85 7.32
N GLY A 51 -2.94 -0.01 6.79
CA GLY A 51 -3.00 -0.34 5.36
C GLY A 51 -3.19 0.89 4.49
N VAL A 52 -4.17 1.76 4.81
CA VAL A 52 -4.38 3.03 4.09
C VAL A 52 -3.12 3.91 4.09
N LEU A 53 -2.45 4.05 5.24
CA LEU A 53 -1.23 4.88 5.34
C LEU A 53 -0.08 4.31 4.51
N ILE A 54 0.15 2.99 4.61
CA ILE A 54 1.23 2.30 3.88
C ILE A 54 0.97 2.37 2.38
N PHE A 55 -0.22 2.00 1.90
CA PHE A 55 -0.51 2.04 0.47
C PHE A 55 -0.55 3.46 -0.10
N SER A 56 -0.91 4.47 0.71
CA SER A 56 -0.78 5.88 0.30
C SER A 56 0.68 6.28 0.07
N PHE A 57 1.61 5.73 0.86
CA PHE A 57 3.05 5.91 0.65
C PHE A 57 3.53 5.15 -0.59
N PHE A 58 3.02 3.94 -0.84
CA PHE A 58 3.28 3.18 -2.06
C PHE A 58 2.86 3.95 -3.31
N ILE A 59 1.68 4.60 -3.34
CA ILE A 59 1.28 5.45 -4.48
C ILE A 59 2.32 6.53 -4.76
N ILE A 60 2.87 7.17 -3.72
CA ILE A 60 3.91 8.20 -3.90
C ILE A 60 5.17 7.58 -4.49
N PHE A 61 5.59 6.43 -3.96
CA PHE A 61 6.78 5.70 -4.41
C PHE A 61 6.64 5.21 -5.86
N ASP A 62 5.54 4.54 -6.20
CA ASP A 62 5.27 4.01 -7.54
C ASP A 62 5.09 5.13 -8.56
N THR A 63 4.44 6.23 -8.17
CA THR A 63 4.37 7.42 -9.03
C THR A 63 5.76 8.01 -9.27
N GLN A 64 6.65 8.05 -8.28
CA GLN A 64 8.04 8.50 -8.48
C GLN A 64 8.83 7.55 -9.39
N LEU A 65 8.65 6.24 -9.25
CA LEU A 65 9.29 5.25 -10.13
C LEU A 65 8.81 5.35 -11.58
N MET A 66 7.51 5.66 -11.77
CA MET A 66 6.91 5.93 -13.09
C MET A 66 7.41 7.22 -13.72
N LEU A 67 7.64 8.28 -12.92
CA LEU A 67 8.19 9.55 -13.41
C LEU A 67 9.67 9.45 -13.80
N GLY A 68 10.40 8.54 -13.15
CA GLY A 68 11.78 8.19 -13.51
C GLY A 68 12.72 9.40 -13.61
N GLN A 69 13.63 9.37 -14.59
CA GLN A 69 14.63 10.41 -14.81
C GLN A 69 14.04 11.76 -15.23
N TRP A 70 12.81 11.81 -15.75
CA TRP A 70 12.13 13.06 -16.12
C TRP A 70 11.80 13.93 -14.88
N GLY A 71 11.73 13.32 -13.69
CA GLY A 71 11.59 13.99 -12.40
C GLY A 71 12.90 14.13 -11.59
N GLY A 72 14.06 13.73 -12.14
CA GLY A 72 15.34 13.75 -11.41
C GLY A 72 15.61 12.54 -10.51
N HIS A 73 14.83 11.46 -10.63
CA HIS A 73 14.97 10.24 -9.83
C HIS A 73 15.85 9.19 -10.53
N SER A 74 16.71 8.50 -9.77
CA SER A 74 17.78 7.63 -10.32
C SER A 74 17.28 6.31 -10.92
N THR A 75 16.06 5.87 -10.62
CA THR A 75 15.48 4.60 -11.10
C THR A 75 14.22 4.88 -11.91
N ALA A 76 14.14 4.33 -13.12
CA ALA A 76 13.01 4.50 -14.02
C ALA A 76 12.61 3.16 -14.62
N PHE A 77 11.31 2.93 -14.81
CA PHE A 77 10.82 1.83 -15.62
C PHE A 77 11.25 2.00 -17.08
N SER A 78 11.56 0.89 -17.76
CA SER A 78 11.74 0.91 -19.22
C SER A 78 10.40 1.23 -19.89
N VAL A 79 10.44 1.76 -21.12
CA VAL A 79 9.23 2.01 -21.93
C VAL A 79 8.44 0.73 -22.17
N ASP A 80 9.04 -0.44 -22.01
CA ASP A 80 8.38 -1.75 -22.11
C ASP A 80 7.67 -2.18 -20.81
N ASP A 81 7.98 -1.57 -19.67
CA ASP A 81 7.46 -1.94 -18.34
C ASP A 81 6.25 -1.12 -17.90
N TYR A 82 5.73 -0.24 -18.78
CA TYR A 82 4.59 0.64 -18.47
C TYR A 82 3.34 -0.12 -18.01
N VAL A 83 3.08 -1.31 -18.57
CA VAL A 83 1.96 -2.17 -18.15
C VAL A 83 2.14 -2.61 -16.70
N PHE A 84 3.36 -3.02 -16.33
CA PHE A 84 3.68 -3.44 -14.97
C PHE A 84 3.58 -2.27 -13.99
N ALA A 85 4.09 -1.09 -14.38
CA ALA A 85 3.99 0.11 -13.57
C ALA A 85 2.53 0.53 -13.33
N ALA A 86 1.70 0.49 -14.38
CA ALA A 86 0.27 0.76 -14.26
C ALA A 86 -0.45 -0.28 -13.40
N LEU A 87 -0.06 -1.56 -13.46
CA LEU A 87 -0.60 -2.61 -12.61
C LEU A 87 -0.28 -2.38 -11.13
N ASN A 88 0.95 -1.98 -10.78
CA ASN A 88 1.30 -1.69 -9.38
C ASN A 88 0.46 -0.51 -8.84
N LEU A 89 0.39 0.59 -9.58
CA LEU A 89 -0.44 1.75 -9.19
C LEU A 89 -1.92 1.37 -9.06
N TYR A 90 -2.43 0.51 -9.95
CA TYR A 90 -3.79 -0.01 -9.85
C TYR A 90 -3.99 -0.83 -8.56
N MET A 91 -3.06 -1.72 -8.23
CA MET A 91 -3.12 -2.53 -7.02
C MET A 91 -3.12 -1.67 -5.76
N ASP A 92 -2.31 -0.62 -5.70
CA ASP A 92 -2.29 0.31 -4.58
C ASP A 92 -3.64 1.01 -4.37
N ILE A 93 -4.22 1.54 -5.44
CA ILE A 93 -5.52 2.22 -5.39
C ILE A 93 -6.62 1.27 -4.92
N VAL A 94 -6.65 0.04 -5.45
CA VAL A 94 -7.62 -0.98 -5.05
C VAL A 94 -7.47 -1.34 -3.57
N ASN A 95 -6.24 -1.52 -3.08
CA ASN A 95 -6.00 -1.86 -1.68
C ASN A 95 -6.40 -0.72 -0.73
N ILE A 96 -6.09 0.54 -1.06
CA ILE A 96 -6.59 1.70 -0.30
C ILE A 96 -8.11 1.68 -0.26
N PHE A 97 -8.75 1.48 -1.42
CA PHE A 97 -10.21 1.43 -1.49
C PHE A 97 -10.80 0.33 -0.59
N LEU A 98 -10.23 -0.87 -0.61
CA LEU A 98 -10.68 -1.99 0.22
C LEU A 98 -10.50 -1.72 1.73
N HIS A 99 -9.37 -1.14 2.14
CA HIS A 99 -9.16 -0.77 3.54
C HIS A 99 -10.09 0.36 4.00
N LEU A 100 -10.30 1.38 3.15
CA LEU A 100 -11.29 2.43 3.43
C LEU A 100 -12.70 1.83 3.52
N LEU A 101 -13.05 0.89 2.64
CA LEU A 101 -14.32 0.19 2.69
C LEU A 101 -14.47 -0.63 3.98
N SER A 102 -13.40 -1.27 4.48
CA SER A 102 -13.45 -2.01 5.75
C SER A 102 -13.58 -1.08 6.97
N LEU A 103 -12.99 0.12 6.91
CA LEU A 103 -13.07 1.14 7.97
C LEU A 103 -14.44 1.84 8.02
N PHE A 104 -14.97 2.23 6.86
CA PHE A 104 -16.17 3.06 6.75
C PHE A 104 -17.42 2.30 6.31
N GLY A 105 -17.25 1.11 5.73
CA GLY A 105 -18.35 0.21 5.41
C GLY A 105 -18.93 -0.34 6.70
N ARG A 106 -20.01 0.32 7.16
CA ARG A 106 -20.86 -0.02 8.32
C ARG A 106 -20.44 -1.30 9.04
N ARG A 107 -19.62 -1.13 10.08
CA ARG A 107 -19.47 -2.10 11.16
C ARG A 107 -20.67 -1.98 12.12
N ASP A 108 -21.87 -2.07 11.56
CA ASP A 108 -23.09 -2.19 12.36
C ASP A 108 -23.18 -3.65 12.80
N SER A 109 -22.45 -3.96 13.87
CA SER A 109 -22.74 -5.09 14.72
C SER A 109 -23.04 -4.52 16.11
N GLU A 110 -24.27 -4.02 16.26
CA GLU A 110 -25.02 -4.23 17.52
C GLU A 110 -25.39 -5.72 17.62
#